data_AF-A0A0R3RNP6-F1
#
_entry.id   AF-A0A0R3RNP6-F1
#
_cell.length_a   1.000
_cell.length_b   1.000
_cell.length_c   1.000
_cell.angle_alpha   90.00
_cell.angle_beta   90.00
_cell.angle_gamma   90.00
#
_symmetry.space_group_name_H-M   'P 1'
#
loop_
_entity.id
_entity.type
_entity.pdbx_description
1 polymer ?
#
loop_
_entity_poly.entity_id
_entity_poly.type
_entity_poly.pdbx_seq_one_letter_code
_entity_poly.pdbx_strand_id
1 'polypeptide(L)'
;LICSCKKNFFRFQTSSQSGDYAQFYNIIAKNNGNVTGRLEFKMQAHCDIDYTNFPDDDKNCCFRMKSILYPHYIRYYLAKGEDGLDLTKLRTNWHVRDANIKILPDEDDRKTQILQICLQVRRRSSTLRIELTLPMMVSSLFVVIAPFFGSFRDQVCDC
;
A
#
# COMPACT_ATOMS: atom_id res chain seq x y z
N LEU A 1 -2.22 -48.25 -8.24
CA LEU A 1 -3.00 -47.04 -8.61
C LEU A 1 -2.44 -45.87 -7.83
N ILE A 2 -1.51 -45.12 -8.43
CA ILE A 2 -0.93 -43.90 -7.85
C ILE A 2 -1.36 -42.77 -8.77
N CYS A 3 -2.27 -41.91 -8.31
CA CYS A 3 -2.64 -40.70 -9.03
C CYS A 3 -1.62 -39.62 -8.73
N SER A 4 -0.75 -39.35 -9.69
CA SER A 4 0.16 -38.20 -9.70
C SER A 4 -0.61 -36.95 -10.09
N CYS A 5 -0.65 -35.93 -9.21
CA CYS A 5 -1.30 -34.66 -9.51
C CYS A 5 -0.28 -33.71 -10.16
N LYS A 6 -0.40 -33.54 -11.47
CA LYS A 6 0.41 -32.64 -12.30
C LYS A 6 0.01 -31.19 -12.03
N LYS A 7 0.92 -30.41 -11.43
CA LYS A 7 0.73 -28.99 -11.12
C LYS A 7 0.82 -28.18 -12.43
N ASN A 8 -0.32 -27.84 -13.03
CA ASN A 8 -0.36 -26.95 -14.18
C ASN A 8 -0.17 -25.50 -13.71
N PHE A 9 0.92 -24.89 -14.14
CA PHE A 9 1.29 -23.49 -13.90
C PHE A 9 0.53 -22.61 -14.90
N PHE A 10 -0.68 -22.15 -14.53
CA PHE A 10 -1.36 -21.06 -15.24
C PHE A 10 -1.75 -19.97 -14.24
N ARG A 11 -0.83 -19.00 -14.12
CA ARG A 11 -1.06 -17.54 -14.07
C ARG A 11 -2.33 -17.03 -13.36
N PHE A 12 -2.47 -17.34 -12.09
CA PHE A 12 -3.00 -16.40 -11.09
C PHE A 12 -2.01 -16.37 -9.93
N GLN A 13 -1.11 -15.39 -9.95
CA GLN A 13 -0.29 -15.10 -8.78
C GLN A 13 -1.20 -14.49 -7.72
N THR A 14 -1.82 -15.32 -6.88
CA THR A 14 -1.97 -14.93 -5.48
C THR A 14 -0.57 -15.04 -4.89
N SER A 15 0.19 -13.94 -4.97
CA SER A 15 1.47 -13.81 -4.29
C SER A 15 1.20 -13.84 -2.79
N SER A 16 1.04 -15.03 -2.22
CA SER A 16 1.25 -15.30 -0.81
C SER A 16 2.73 -15.04 -0.57
N GLN A 17 3.09 -13.77 -0.33
CA GLN A 17 4.44 -13.43 0.10
C GLN A 17 4.61 -13.87 1.56
N SER A 18 5.85 -14.16 1.93
CA SER A 18 6.24 -14.50 3.30
C SER A 18 5.67 -13.47 4.29
N GLY A 19 4.64 -13.86 5.06
CA GLY A 19 3.99 -13.02 6.06
C GLY A 19 2.53 -12.67 5.82
N ASP A 20 1.92 -13.09 4.69
CA ASP A 20 0.48 -12.96 4.47
C ASP A 20 -0.28 -14.06 5.21
N TYR A 21 -1.33 -13.70 5.96
CA TYR A 21 -2.22 -14.65 6.62
C TYR A 21 -3.66 -14.15 6.66
N ALA A 22 -4.60 -15.08 6.70
CA ALA A 22 -6.01 -14.81 6.95
C ALA A 22 -6.53 -15.85 7.93
N GLN A 23 -7.04 -15.41 9.07
CA GLN A 23 -7.51 -16.27 10.15
C GLN A 23 -8.89 -15.83 10.62
N PHE A 24 -9.76 -16.80 10.86
CA PHE A 24 -11.09 -16.57 11.39
C PHE A 24 -11.12 -16.88 12.88
N TYR A 25 -11.68 -15.96 13.67
CA TYR A 25 -11.84 -16.06 15.11
C TYR A 25 -13.31 -15.90 15.50
N ASN A 26 -13.68 -16.49 16.64
CA ASN A 26 -15.01 -16.33 17.26
C ASN A 26 -16.17 -16.59 16.28
N ILE A 27 -16.10 -17.69 15.54
CA ILE A 27 -17.18 -18.10 14.63
C ILE A 27 -18.35 -18.59 15.48
N ILE A 28 -19.47 -17.89 15.41
CA ILE A 28 -20.71 -18.18 16.14
C ILE A 28 -21.78 -18.48 15.10
N ALA A 29 -22.31 -19.70 15.13
CA ALA A 29 -23.46 -20.11 14.33
C ALA A 29 -24.73 -20.00 15.18
N LYS A 30 -25.68 -19.19 14.73
CA LYS A 30 -27.01 -19.09 15.35
C LYS A 30 -27.96 -20.10 14.71
N ASN A 31 -28.96 -20.52 15.47
CA ASN A 31 -30.00 -21.48 15.02
C ASN A 31 -30.86 -20.98 13.86
N ASN A 32 -30.84 -19.67 13.57
CA ASN A 32 -31.49 -19.06 12.40
C ASN A 32 -30.65 -19.15 11.11
N GLY A 33 -29.53 -19.89 11.13
CA GLY A 33 -28.63 -20.03 9.98
C GLY A 33 -27.67 -18.86 9.78
N ASN A 34 -27.70 -17.83 10.64
CA ASN A 34 -26.75 -16.73 10.58
C ASN A 34 -25.42 -17.14 11.23
N VAL A 35 -24.33 -16.97 10.49
CA VAL A 35 -22.97 -17.24 10.96
C VAL A 35 -22.22 -15.91 11.04
N THR A 36 -21.77 -15.57 12.25
CA THR A 36 -20.96 -14.38 12.49
C THR A 36 -19.56 -14.79 12.90
N GLY A 37 -18.53 -14.17 12.36
CA GLY A 37 -17.15 -14.44 12.73
C GLY A 37 -16.28 -13.21 12.50
N ARG A 38 -15.13 -13.18 13.15
CA ARG A 38 -14.12 -12.12 12.98
C ARG A 38 -13.04 -12.62 12.04
N LEU A 39 -12.80 -11.90 10.95
CA LEU A 39 -11.69 -12.16 10.05
C LEU A 39 -10.53 -11.23 10.42
N GLU A 40 -9.38 -11.81 10.74
CA GLU A 40 -8.12 -11.09 10.86
C GLU A 40 -7.23 -11.46 9.68
N PHE A 41 -6.73 -10.44 8.99
CA PHE A 41 -5.88 -10.65 7.84
C PHE A 41 -4.68 -9.71 7.86
N LYS A 42 -3.58 -10.22 7.33
CA LYS A 42 -2.41 -9.46 6.96
C LYS A 42 -2.12 -9.80 5.51
N MET A 43 -2.18 -8.80 4.65
CA MET A 43 -1.90 -8.92 3.24
C MET A 43 -1.18 -7.67 2.77
N GLN A 44 -0.43 -7.76 1.68
CA GLN A 44 0.12 -6.58 1.01
C GLN A 44 -0.97 -5.88 0.20
N ALA A 45 -1.13 -4.58 0.41
CA ALA A 45 -2.04 -3.76 -0.39
C ALA A 45 -1.42 -3.44 -1.76
N HIS A 46 -2.28 -3.27 -2.77
CA HIS A 46 -1.88 -2.65 -4.02
C HIS A 46 -1.96 -1.14 -3.87
N CYS A 47 -0.86 -0.44 -4.13
CA CYS A 47 -0.81 1.01 -3.98
C CYS A 47 -0.51 1.68 -5.31
N ASP A 48 -1.28 2.71 -5.63
CA ASP A 48 -0.98 3.64 -6.71
C ASP A 48 -0.07 4.73 -6.16
N ILE A 49 1.12 4.81 -6.71
CA ILE A 49 2.22 5.60 -6.18
C ILE A 49 2.51 6.73 -7.16
N ASP A 50 2.05 7.93 -6.80
CA ASP A 50 2.45 9.17 -7.49
C ASP A 50 3.67 9.77 -6.79
N TYR A 51 4.69 10.15 -7.55
CA TYR A 51 5.94 10.76 -7.07
C TYR A 51 6.06 12.25 -7.38
N THR A 52 5.02 12.86 -7.95
CA THR A 52 5.04 14.27 -8.38
C THR A 52 5.45 15.23 -7.27
N ASN A 53 5.08 14.96 -6.02
CA ASN A 53 5.38 15.79 -4.88
C ASN A 53 6.33 15.12 -3.87
N PHE A 54 7.24 14.28 -4.34
CA PHE A 54 8.23 13.62 -3.48
C PHE A 54 9.08 14.67 -2.73
N PRO A 55 9.32 14.54 -1.41
CA PRO A 55 9.02 13.40 -0.51
C PRO A 55 7.73 13.52 0.33
N ASP A 56 6.84 14.45 -0.03
CA ASP A 56 5.58 14.78 0.66
C ASP A 56 4.33 14.22 0.01
N ASP A 57 4.52 13.26 -0.86
CA ASP A 57 3.48 12.54 -1.56
C ASP A 57 2.55 11.78 -0.60
N ASP A 58 1.25 11.91 -0.86
CA ASP A 58 0.24 11.06 -0.26
C ASP A 58 0.11 9.79 -1.11
N LYS A 59 0.16 8.62 -0.46
CA LYS A 59 0.02 7.32 -1.14
C LYS A 59 -1.38 6.78 -0.93
N ASN A 60 -2.00 6.28 -2.00
CA ASN A 60 -3.29 5.61 -1.91
C ASN A 60 -3.11 4.10 -2.06
N CYS A 61 -3.39 3.36 -0.98
CA CYS A 61 -3.20 1.92 -0.90
C CYS A 61 -4.54 1.22 -0.71
N CYS A 62 -4.86 0.26 -1.57
CA CYS A 62 -6.14 -0.44 -1.54
C CYS A 62 -5.97 -1.97 -1.39
N PHE A 63 -6.76 -2.54 -0.50
CA PHE A 63 -7.01 -3.97 -0.39
C PHE A 63 -8.25 -4.31 -1.21
N ARG A 64 -8.14 -5.33 -2.07
CA ARG A 64 -9.27 -5.84 -2.86
C ARG A 64 -9.53 -7.28 -2.45
N MET A 65 -10.71 -7.52 -1.90
CA MET A 65 -11.15 -8.84 -1.47
C MET A 65 -12.26 -9.33 -2.39
N LYS A 66 -12.07 -10.53 -2.94
CA LYS A 66 -13.08 -11.23 -3.73
C LYS A 66 -13.03 -12.72 -3.45
N SER A 67 -14.17 -13.39 -3.61
CA SER A 67 -14.23 -14.85 -3.50
C SER A 67 -13.70 -15.48 -4.77
N ILE A 68 -12.75 -16.41 -4.62
CA ILE A 68 -12.19 -17.16 -5.76
C ILE A 68 -13.10 -18.35 -6.10
N LEU A 69 -13.70 -19.00 -5.09
CA LEU A 69 -14.44 -20.26 -5.27
C LEU A 69 -15.87 -20.02 -5.78
N TYR A 70 -16.52 -18.97 -5.30
CA TYR A 70 -17.92 -18.66 -5.64
C TYR A 70 -18.10 -17.16 -5.88
N PRO A 71 -17.55 -16.60 -6.97
CA PRO A 71 -17.54 -15.16 -7.23
C PRO A 71 -18.94 -14.55 -7.45
N HIS A 72 -19.89 -15.31 -8.01
CA HIS A 72 -21.24 -14.81 -8.31
C HIS A 72 -22.28 -15.03 -7.20
N TYR A 73 -22.00 -15.93 -6.25
CA TYR A 73 -22.95 -16.31 -5.20
C TYR A 73 -22.80 -15.46 -3.93
N ILE A 74 -21.62 -14.89 -3.71
CA ILE A 74 -21.32 -14.10 -2.52
C ILE A 74 -21.54 -12.62 -2.84
N ARG A 75 -22.32 -11.95 -2.00
CA ARG A 75 -22.57 -10.51 -2.06
C ARG A 75 -22.08 -9.84 -0.79
N TYR A 76 -21.50 -8.66 -0.92
CA TYR A 76 -20.99 -7.88 0.20
C TYR A 76 -22.00 -6.80 0.59
N TYR A 77 -22.12 -6.55 1.88
CA TYR A 77 -22.97 -5.51 2.44
C TYR A 77 -22.19 -4.78 3.54
N LEU A 78 -22.25 -3.46 3.55
CA LEU A 78 -21.70 -2.63 4.63
C LEU A 78 -22.79 -2.37 5.66
N ALA A 79 -22.46 -2.52 6.94
CA ALA A 79 -23.39 -2.20 8.02
C ALA A 79 -23.63 -0.68 8.05
N LYS A 80 -24.90 -0.28 7.99
CA LYS A 80 -25.32 1.12 7.87
C LYS A 80 -24.84 1.92 9.09
N GLY A 81 -23.98 2.93 8.87
CA GLY A 81 -23.42 3.78 9.93
C GLY A 81 -21.94 3.57 10.23
N GLU A 82 -21.30 2.57 9.62
CA GLU A 82 -19.85 2.32 9.69
C GLU A 82 -19.18 2.56 8.32
N ASP A 83 -19.48 3.70 7.68
CA ASP A 83 -18.91 4.05 6.37
C ASP A 83 -17.41 4.42 6.44
N GLY A 84 -16.81 4.36 7.63
CA GLY A 84 -15.41 4.69 7.89
C GLY A 84 -14.73 3.70 8.82
N LEU A 85 -13.47 3.38 8.50
CA LEU A 85 -12.59 2.68 9.43
C LEU A 85 -12.25 3.61 10.60
N ASP A 86 -12.39 3.12 11.84
CA ASP A 86 -11.95 3.84 13.02
C ASP A 86 -10.41 3.93 13.05
N LEU A 87 -9.88 5.06 12.57
CA LEU A 87 -8.45 5.33 12.46
C LEU A 87 -7.76 5.41 13.84
N THR A 88 -8.50 5.62 14.93
CA THR A 88 -7.91 5.78 16.27
C THR A 88 -7.31 4.48 16.80
N LYS A 89 -7.80 3.33 16.33
CA LYS A 89 -7.29 2.00 16.71
C LYS A 89 -6.08 1.56 15.90
N LEU A 90 -5.69 2.33 14.89
CA LEU A 90 -4.64 1.94 13.96
C LEU A 90 -3.25 2.35 14.49
N ARG A 91 -2.53 1.40 15.08
CA ARG A 91 -1.18 1.61 15.61
C ARG A 91 -0.14 1.50 14.50
N THR A 92 0.16 2.61 13.82
CA THR A 92 1.19 2.64 12.77
C THR A 92 2.14 3.85 12.91
N ASN A 93 3.36 3.70 12.38
CA ASN A 93 4.32 4.80 12.24
C ASN A 93 3.98 5.74 11.06
N TRP A 94 2.95 5.40 10.29
CA TRP A 94 2.47 6.14 9.14
C TRP A 94 1.32 7.04 9.56
N HIS A 95 1.22 8.21 8.95
CA HIS A 95 0.09 9.09 9.21
C HIS A 95 -1.03 8.76 8.21
N VAL A 96 -2.09 8.11 8.68
CA VAL A 96 -3.26 7.80 7.85
C VAL A 96 -4.18 9.01 7.87
N ARG A 97 -4.40 9.62 6.70
CA ARG A 97 -5.28 10.80 6.56
C ARG A 97 -6.74 10.40 6.49
N ASP A 98 -7.03 9.39 5.66
CA ASP A 98 -8.39 8.99 5.35
C ASP A 98 -8.44 7.49 5.02
N ALA A 99 -9.61 6.90 5.23
CA ALA A 99 -9.88 5.50 4.95
C ALA A 99 -11.29 5.33 4.41
N ASN A 100 -11.39 4.69 3.24
CA ASN A 100 -12.65 4.55 2.53
C ASN A 100 -12.91 3.09 2.19
N ILE A 101 -14.14 2.63 2.41
CA ILE A 101 -14.59 1.28 2.06
C ILE A 101 -15.66 1.40 0.97
N LYS A 102 -15.45 0.71 -0.16
CA LYS A 102 -16.40 0.67 -1.27
C LYS A 102 -16.62 -0.76 -1.73
N ILE A 103 -17.85 -1.04 -2.15
CA ILE A 103 -18.16 -2.27 -2.88
C ILE A 103 -18.23 -1.89 -4.35
N LEU A 104 -17.39 -2.53 -5.17
CA LEU A 104 -17.30 -2.28 -6.61
C LEU A 104 -17.57 -3.58 -7.39
N PRO A 105 -18.15 -3.50 -8.58
CA PRO A 105 -18.16 -4.64 -9.50
C PRO A 105 -16.74 -4.95 -9.98
N ASP A 106 -16.44 -6.23 -10.25
CA ASP A 106 -15.18 -6.62 -10.90
C ASP A 106 -15.14 -6.08 -12.34
N GLU A 107 -13.97 -5.65 -12.82
CA GLU A 107 -13.84 -5.10 -14.17
C GLU A 107 -14.01 -6.18 -15.24
N ASP A 108 -13.49 -7.38 -14.98
CA ASP A 108 -13.60 -8.53 -15.87
C ASP A 108 -15.04 -9.11 -15.90
N ASP A 109 -15.73 -9.09 -14.76
CA ASP A 109 -17.10 -9.60 -14.63
C ASP A 109 -17.96 -8.75 -13.69
N ARG A 110 -18.87 -7.98 -14.29
CA ARG A 110 -19.80 -7.09 -13.58
C ARG A 110 -20.74 -7.81 -12.61
N LYS A 111 -20.92 -9.13 -12.73
CA LYS A 111 -21.75 -9.92 -11.79
C LYS A 111 -21.01 -10.24 -10.50
N THR A 112 -19.68 -10.18 -10.51
CA THR A 112 -18.84 -10.39 -9.35
C THR A 112 -18.70 -9.08 -8.58
N GLN A 113 -18.84 -9.16 -7.26
CA GLN A 113 -18.60 -8.03 -6.37
C GLN A 113 -17.21 -8.14 -5.73
N ILE A 114 -16.55 -7.01 -5.60
CA ILE A 114 -15.28 -6.84 -4.90
C ILE A 114 -15.49 -5.88 -3.74
N LEU A 115 -15.01 -6.26 -2.57
CA LEU A 115 -14.88 -5.36 -1.44
C LEU A 115 -13.52 -4.65 -1.53
N GLN A 116 -13.53 -3.34 -1.72
CA GLN A 116 -12.33 -2.51 -1.76
C GLN A 116 -12.21 -1.68 -0.49
N ILE A 117 -11.06 -1.75 0.16
CA ILE A 117 -10.72 -0.94 1.33
C ILE A 117 -9.49 -0.11 0.95
N CYS A 118 -9.62 1.21 0.85
CA CYS A 118 -8.54 2.11 0.49
C CYS A 118 -8.11 2.97 1.68
N LEU A 119 -6.81 3.18 1.81
CA LEU A 119 -6.16 3.97 2.84
C LEU A 119 -5.30 5.03 2.17
N GLN A 120 -5.52 6.29 2.54
CA GLN A 120 -4.64 7.39 2.17
C GLN A 120 -3.60 7.58 3.26
N VAL A 121 -2.35 7.22 2.96
CA VAL A 121 -1.25 7.23 3.92
C VAL A 121 -0.18 8.23 3.52
N ARG A 122 0.27 9.01 4.50
CA ARG A 122 1.39 9.94 4.37
C ARG A 122 2.55 9.48 5.22
N ARG A 123 3.75 9.46 4.64
CA ARG A 123 4.98 9.20 5.40
C ARG A 123 5.32 10.41 6.26
N ARG A 124 5.77 10.17 7.49
CA ARG A 124 6.45 11.20 8.29
C ARG A 124 7.87 11.39 7.74
N SER A 125 8.00 12.15 6.66
CA SER A 125 9.24 12.28 5.86
C SER A 125 10.20 13.41 6.31
N SER A 126 10.05 13.95 7.52
CA SER A 126 10.90 15.07 7.98
C SER A 126 12.40 14.73 7.96
N THR A 127 12.77 13.47 8.24
CA THR A 127 14.17 13.01 8.19
C THR A 127 14.70 12.87 6.75
N LEU A 128 13.87 12.36 5.82
CA LEU A 128 14.23 12.18 4.40
C LEU A 128 14.54 13.50 3.72
N ARG A 129 13.79 14.56 4.05
CA ARG A 129 14.07 15.92 3.55
C ARG A 129 15.45 16.40 3.96
N ILE A 130 15.83 16.21 5.22
CA ILE A 130 17.12 16.68 5.74
C ILE A 130 18.26 15.91 5.06
N GLU A 131 18.16 14.58 4.96
CA GLU A 131 19.19 13.74 4.36
C GLU A 131 19.42 14.02 2.88
N LEU A 132 18.37 14.33 2.12
CA LEU A 132 18.48 14.58 0.67
C LEU A 132 18.80 16.04 0.36
N THR A 133 18.19 17.00 1.06
CA THR A 133 18.35 18.42 0.73
C THR A 133 19.71 18.96 1.18
N LEU A 134 20.28 18.51 2.32
CA LEU A 134 21.56 19.02 2.80
C LEU A 134 22.71 18.79 1.80
N PRO A 135 22.96 17.56 1.31
CA PRO A 135 24.05 17.31 0.36
C PRO A 135 23.86 18.04 -0.97
N MET A 136 22.63 18.15 -1.46
CA MET A 136 22.33 18.89 -2.69
C MET A 136 22.59 20.38 -2.54
N MET A 137 22.15 20.98 -1.42
CA MET A 137 22.36 22.41 -1.16
C MET A 137 23.84 22.74 -0.94
N VAL A 138 24.57 21.87 -0.24
CA VAL A 138 26.01 22.05 -0.03
C VAL A 138 26.76 21.95 -1.36
N SER A 139 26.44 20.96 -2.19
CA SER A 139 27.09 20.78 -3.50
C SER A 139 26.80 21.94 -4.45
N SER A 140 25.54 22.41 -4.51
CA SER A 140 25.18 23.56 -5.35
C SER A 140 25.85 24.85 -4.87
N LEU A 141 25.93 25.06 -3.56
CA LEU A 141 26.62 26.20 -2.97
C LEU A 141 28.11 26.19 -3.32
N PHE A 142 28.78 25.04 -3.25
CA PHE A 142 30.18 24.92 -3.66
C PHE A 142 30.39 25.27 -5.15
N VAL A 143 29.49 24.82 -6.04
CA VAL A 143 29.56 25.15 -7.48
C VAL A 143 29.37 26.66 -7.71
N VAL A 144 28.45 27.30 -6.99
CA VAL A 144 28.19 28.74 -7.10
C VAL A 144 29.33 29.59 -6.54
N ILE A 145 29.98 29.14 -5.45
CA ILE A 145 31.09 29.86 -4.83
C ILE A 145 32.43 29.61 -5.56
N ALA A 146 32.60 28.48 -6.25
CA ALA A 146 33.82 28.15 -7.01
C ALA A 146 34.38 29.30 -7.89
N PRO A 147 33.58 30.04 -8.69
CA PRO A 147 34.09 31.16 -9.48
C PRO A 147 34.56 32.37 -8.66
N PHE A 148 34.12 32.56 -7.41
CA PHE A 148 34.60 33.65 -6.55
C PHE A 148 36.01 33.40 -5.98
N PHE A 149 36.42 32.14 -5.90
CA PHE A 149 37.81 31.77 -5.59
C PHE A 149 38.72 31.74 -6.84
N GLY A 150 38.15 32.03 -8.02
CA GLY A 150 38.81 32.07 -9.32
C GLY A 150 39.68 33.31 -9.57
N SER A 151 40.40 33.79 -8.56
CA SER A 151 41.67 34.52 -8.74
C SER A 151 42.81 33.60 -8.32
N PHE A 152 42.88 32.41 -8.92
CA PHE A 152 44.16 31.73 -9.03
C PHE A 152 44.98 32.55 -10.03
N ARG A 153 45.83 33.45 -9.49
CA ARG A 153 46.89 34.06 -10.29
C ARG A 153 47.75 32.92 -10.82
N ASP A 154 47.71 32.70 -12.13
CA ASP A 154 48.78 32.04 -12.83
C ASP A 154 50.10 32.75 -12.51
N GLN A 155 50.97 32.08 -11.76
CA GLN A 155 52.41 32.35 -11.60
C GLN A 155 52.94 31.19 -10.74
N VAL A 156 53.74 30.25 -11.23
CA VAL A 156 55.01 30.43 -11.97
C VAL A 156 55.29 29.16 -12.81
N CYS A 157 55.65 29.36 -14.09
CA CYS A 157 56.52 28.44 -14.83
C CYS A 157 57.97 28.67 -14.37
N ASP A 158 58.70 27.60 -14.00
CA ASP A 158 60.15 27.32 -14.18
C ASP A 158 60.55 26.21 -13.18
N CYS A 159 61.23 25.11 -13.50
CA CYS A 159 61.99 24.70 -14.69
C CYS A 159 61.51 23.35 -15.27
#